data_AF-A0A2V5P9L7-F1
#
_entry.id   AF-A0A2V5P9L7-F1
#
_cell.length_a   1.000
_cell.length_b   1.000
_cell.length_c   1.000
_cell.angle_alpha   90.00
_cell.angle_beta   90.00
_cell.angle_gamma   90.00
#
_symmetry.space_group_name_H-M   'P 1'
#
loop_
_entity.id
_entity.type
_entity.pdbx_description
1 polymer ?
#
loop_
_entity_poly.entity_id
_entity_poly.type
_entity_poly.pdbx_seq_one_letter_code
_entity_poly.pdbx_strand_id
1 'polypeptide(L)'
;MRPISLLKLLAALAVCLKGLAAEAPATFKAGEFTFARPADWQWIDTTSSMRKAQLKITDTEHKESADDMFFHFGAGGGGGIQANIDRWLGQF
;
A
#
# COMPACT_ATOMS: atom_id res chain seq x y z
N MET A 1 -40.82 -20.53 20.94
CA MET A 1 -39.65 -20.01 20.20
C MET A 1 -38.62 -19.57 21.23
N ARG A 2 -37.38 -20.10 21.21
CA ARG A 2 -36.34 -19.70 22.19
C ARG A 2 -35.79 -18.31 21.79
N PRO A 3 -35.71 -17.33 22.70
CA PRO A 3 -35.20 -16.01 22.37
C PRO A 3 -33.72 -16.13 21.98
N ILE A 4 -33.37 -15.56 20.83
CA ILE A 4 -31.98 -15.47 20.40
C ILE A 4 -31.28 -14.51 21.37
N SER A 5 -30.29 -15.02 22.10
CA SER A 5 -29.51 -14.21 23.04
C SER A 5 -28.79 -13.08 22.31
N LEU A 6 -28.78 -11.88 22.90
CA LEU A 6 -28.04 -10.70 22.41
C LEU A 6 -26.57 -11.03 22.11
N LEU A 7 -25.98 -11.97 22.86
CA LEU A 7 -24.61 -12.45 22.65
C LEU A 7 -24.42 -13.18 21.32
N LYS A 8 -25.44 -13.91 20.85
CA LYS A 8 -25.44 -14.59 19.55
C LYS A 8 -25.62 -13.61 18.39
N LEU A 9 -26.36 -12.51 18.61
CA LEU A 9 -26.53 -11.44 17.64
C LEU A 9 -25.23 -10.64 17.46
N LEU A 10 -24.53 -10.33 18.56
CA LEU A 10 -23.22 -9.67 18.57
C LEU A 10 -22.14 -10.51 17.88
N ALA A 11 -22.12 -11.83 18.12
CA ALA A 11 -21.17 -12.73 17.47
C ALA A 11 -21.40 -12.84 15.95
N ALA A 12 -22.66 -12.86 15.50
CA ALA A 12 -22.99 -12.86 14.07
C ALA A 12 -22.58 -11.54 13.38
N LEU A 13 -22.74 -10.39 14.07
CA LEU A 13 -22.33 -9.09 13.55
C LEU A 13 -20.81 -8.97 13.39
N ALA A 14 -20.03 -9.53 14.34
CA ALA A 14 -18.58 -9.53 14.29
C ALA A 14 -17.99 -10.40 13.16
N VAL A 15 -18.71 -11.44 12.72
CA VAL A 15 -18.30 -12.28 11.57
C VAL A 15 -18.54 -11.56 10.25
N CYS A 16 -19.61 -10.78 10.12
CA CYS A 16 -19.89 -10.01 8.90
C CYS A 16 -18.84 -8.91 8.65
N LEU A 17 -18.32 -8.27 9.69
CA LEU A 17 -17.37 -7.14 9.56
C LEU A 17 -16.00 -7.53 8.98
N LYS A 18 -15.58 -8.79 9.07
CA LYS A 18 -14.28 -9.24 8.54
C LYS A 18 -14.24 -9.33 7.01
N GLY A 19 -15.41 -9.43 6.36
CA GLY A 19 -15.53 -9.56 4.90
C GLY A 19 -15.66 -8.23 4.15
N LEU A 20 -15.69 -7.08 4.86
CA LEU A 20 -15.89 -5.76 4.26
C LEU A 20 -14.58 -4.98 4.01
N ALA A 21 -13.41 -5.60 4.19
CA ALA A 21 -12.17 -4.94 3.83
C ALA A 21 -12.16 -4.69 2.32
N ALA A 22 -12.12 -3.41 1.92
CA ALA A 22 -12.05 -3.03 0.52
C ALA A 22 -10.78 -3.65 -0.10
N GLU A 23 -10.93 -4.21 -1.29
CA GLU A 23 -9.79 -4.76 -2.02
C GLU A 23 -8.79 -3.64 -2.29
N ALA A 24 -7.52 -3.89 -1.98
CA ALA A 24 -6.48 -2.91 -2.17
C ALA A 24 -6.35 -2.55 -3.67
N PRO A 25 -5.98 -1.31 -4.01
CA PRO A 25 -6.12 -0.79 -5.38
C PRO A 25 -5.32 -1.58 -6.42
N ALA A 26 -5.97 -1.94 -7.53
CA ALA A 26 -5.32 -2.59 -8.67
C ALA A 26 -4.43 -1.64 -9.49
N THR A 27 -4.69 -0.33 -9.42
CA THR A 27 -3.87 0.71 -10.05
C THR A 27 -3.66 1.88 -9.10
N PHE A 28 -2.52 2.55 -9.19
CA PHE A 28 -2.20 3.72 -8.39
C PHE A 28 -1.43 4.77 -9.20
N LYS A 29 -1.47 6.03 -8.75
CA LYS A 29 -0.75 7.14 -9.38
C LYS A 29 0.50 7.50 -8.61
N ALA A 30 1.61 7.72 -9.31
CA ALA A 30 2.78 8.40 -8.75
C ALA A 30 3.22 9.53 -9.68
N GLY A 31 2.88 10.77 -9.31
CA GLY A 31 2.99 11.92 -10.21
C GLY A 31 2.04 11.79 -11.39
N GLU A 32 2.56 12.01 -12.60
CA GLU A 32 1.82 11.89 -13.85
C GLU A 32 1.68 10.44 -14.34
N PHE A 33 2.35 9.49 -13.69
CA PHE A 33 2.34 8.09 -14.08
C PHE A 33 1.24 7.33 -13.37
N THR A 34 0.64 6.37 -14.08
CA THR A 34 -0.29 5.38 -13.53
C THR A 34 0.33 4.00 -13.65
N PHE A 35 0.36 3.27 -12.55
CA PHE A 35 0.93 1.93 -12.46
C PHE A 35 -0.17 0.92 -12.17
N ALA A 36 0.01 -0.29 -12.70
CA ALA A 36 -0.76 -1.46 -12.28
C ALA A 36 0.00 -2.21 -11.19
N ARG A 37 -0.70 -2.64 -10.15
CA ARG A 37 -0.14 -3.51 -9.12
C ARG A 37 -0.25 -4.97 -9.60
N PRO A 38 0.85 -5.75 -9.63
CA PRO A 38 0.76 -7.20 -9.80
C PRO A 38 -0.15 -7.82 -8.73
N ALA A 39 -0.98 -8.79 -9.11
CA ALA A 39 -2.01 -9.34 -8.23
C ALA A 39 -1.41 -10.09 -7.01
N ASP A 40 -0.21 -10.65 -7.18
CA ASP A 40 0.56 -11.37 -6.18
C ASP A 40 1.38 -10.44 -5.26
N TRP A 41 1.41 -9.14 -5.53
CA TRP A 41 2.13 -8.17 -4.71
C TRP A 41 1.19 -7.57 -3.67
N GLN A 42 1.62 -7.60 -2.41
CA GLN A 42 0.81 -7.12 -1.29
C GLN A 42 0.88 -5.59 -1.19
N TRP A 43 -0.29 -4.94 -1.12
CA TRP A 43 -0.37 -3.52 -0.81
C TRP A 43 -0.12 -3.25 0.67
N ILE A 44 0.75 -2.28 0.95
CA ILE A 44 1.05 -1.81 2.30
C ILE A 44 0.57 -0.37 2.41
N ASP A 45 -0.34 -0.12 3.36
CA ASP A 45 -0.82 1.23 3.63
C ASP A 45 0.30 2.13 4.13
N THR A 46 0.26 3.39 3.71
CA THR A 46 1.31 4.36 4.00
C THR A 46 0.71 5.60 4.65
N THR A 47 1.45 6.21 5.58
CA THR A 47 1.05 7.44 6.27
C THR A 47 1.72 8.69 5.69
N SER A 48 2.69 8.52 4.78
CA SER A 48 3.43 9.63 4.17
C SER A 48 2.69 10.17 2.97
N SER A 49 2.47 11.49 2.92
CA SER A 49 1.90 12.15 1.74
C SER A 49 2.78 12.04 0.49
N MET A 50 4.08 11.80 0.65
CA MET A 50 5.04 11.64 -0.46
C MET A 50 5.10 10.21 -0.99
N ARG A 51 4.75 9.21 -0.17
CA ARG A 51 4.75 7.80 -0.57
C ARG A 51 3.42 7.48 -1.23
N LYS A 52 3.46 7.20 -2.53
CA LYS A 52 2.26 7.00 -3.35
C LYS A 52 1.81 5.55 -3.40
N ALA A 53 2.76 4.63 -3.23
CA ALA A 53 2.49 3.23 -2.99
C ALA A 53 3.66 2.59 -2.24
N GLN A 54 3.36 1.56 -1.48
CA GLN A 54 4.33 0.59 -1.01
C GLN A 54 3.77 -0.80 -1.27
N LEU A 55 4.58 -1.64 -1.90
CA LEU A 55 4.23 -3.00 -2.25
C LEU A 55 5.23 -3.94 -1.61
N LYS A 56 4.75 -5.01 -0.98
CA LYS A 56 5.59 -6.10 -0.51
C LYS A 56 5.56 -7.24 -1.53
N ILE A 57 6.74 -7.65 -1.92
CA ILE A 57 7.02 -8.77 -2.80
C ILE A 57 7.50 -9.91 -1.91
N THR A 58 6.94 -11.11 -2.08
CA THR A 58 7.35 -12.29 -1.34
C THR A 58 7.68 -13.40 -2.32
N ASP A 59 8.92 -13.88 -2.28
CA ASP A 59 9.31 -15.12 -2.94
C ASP A 59 9.12 -16.27 -1.96
N THR A 60 8.07 -17.06 -2.19
CA THR A 60 7.74 -18.21 -1.34
C THR A 60 8.71 -19.38 -1.51
N GLU A 61 9.37 -19.50 -2.66
CA GLU A 61 10.31 -20.58 -2.95
C GLU A 61 11.63 -20.35 -2.19
N HIS A 62 12.19 -19.15 -2.32
CA HIS A 62 13.46 -18.78 -1.70
C HIS A 62 13.30 -18.22 -0.28
N LYS A 63 12.06 -18.00 0.17
CA LYS A 63 11.71 -17.37 1.46
C LYS A 63 12.31 -15.97 1.62
N GLU A 64 12.35 -15.23 0.53
CA GLU A 64 12.87 -13.87 0.48
C GLU A 64 11.71 -12.87 0.32
N SER A 65 11.98 -11.61 0.67
CA SER A 65 11.02 -10.53 0.49
C SER A 65 11.69 -9.23 0.14
N ALA A 66 11.01 -8.41 -0.65
CA ALA A 66 11.44 -7.06 -0.98
C ALA A 66 10.28 -6.07 -0.79
N ASP A 67 10.62 -4.81 -0.51
CA ASP A 67 9.69 -3.70 -0.54
C ASP A 67 9.96 -2.85 -1.78
N ASP A 68 8.92 -2.60 -2.57
CA ASP A 68 8.92 -1.61 -3.63
C ASP A 68 8.16 -0.36 -3.17
N MET A 69 8.77 0.81 -3.30
CA MET A 69 8.26 2.06 -2.76
C MET A 69 8.27 3.14 -3.83
N PHE A 70 7.08 3.69 -4.11
CA PHE A 70 6.91 4.76 -5.08
C PHE A 70 6.82 6.10 -4.34
N PHE A 71 7.74 7.00 -4.65
CA PHE A 71 7.73 8.36 -4.11
C PHE A 71 7.40 9.39 -5.19
N HIS A 72 6.54 10.33 -4.84
CA HIS A 72 6.34 11.55 -5.60
C HIS A 72 6.23 12.72 -4.64
N PHE A 73 7.20 13.63 -4.74
CA PHE A 73 7.37 14.75 -3.83
C PHE A 73 6.42 15.93 -4.12
N GLY A 74 5.77 15.95 -5.29
CA GLY A 74 4.87 17.04 -5.69
C GLY A 74 5.60 18.31 -6.13
N ALA A 75 4.83 19.33 -6.52
CA ALA A 75 5.37 20.62 -6.94
C ALA A 75 6.18 21.26 -5.81
N GLY A 76 7.46 21.55 -6.06
CA GLY A 76 8.38 22.18 -5.10
C GLY A 76 8.95 21.25 -4.02
N GLY A 77 8.53 19.98 -3.93
CA GLY A 77 8.89 19.10 -2.81
C GLY A 77 10.22 18.35 -2.91
N GLY A 78 10.91 18.38 -4.06
CA GLY A 78 12.10 17.55 -4.32
C GLY A 78 13.35 18.29 -4.79
N GLY A 79 13.27 19.61 -4.95
CA GLY A 79 14.27 20.39 -5.69
C GLY A 79 14.14 20.23 -7.21
N GLY A 80 14.96 20.97 -7.97
CA GLY A 80 15.03 20.83 -9.43
C GLY A 80 15.75 19.54 -9.86
N ILE A 81 15.60 19.17 -11.14
CA ILE A 81 16.22 17.96 -11.72
C ILE A 81 17.72 17.88 -11.40
N GLN A 82 18.46 18.96 -11.63
CA GLN A 82 19.91 19.00 -11.39
C GLN A 82 20.26 18.76 -9.92
N ALA A 83 19.56 19.44 -8.99
CA ALA A 83 19.77 19.26 -7.56
C ALA A 83 19.53 17.81 -7.10
N ASN A 84 18.55 17.12 -7.72
CA ASN A 84 18.34 15.70 -7.46
C ASN A 84 19.49 14.84 -8.00
N ILE A 85 19.95 15.07 -9.24
CA ILE A 85 21.09 14.35 -9.83
C ILE A 85 22.36 14.51 -8.99
N ASP A 86 22.70 15.76 -8.64
CA ASP A 86 23.91 16.07 -7.86
C ASP A 86 23.89 15.37 -6.49
N ARG A 87 22.73 15.36 -5.82
CA ARG A 87 22.56 14.65 -4.54
C ARG A 87 22.81 13.15 -4.68
N TRP A 88 22.24 12.50 -5.69
CA TRP A 88 22.39 11.06 -5.87
C TRP A 88 23.81 10.67 -6.26
N LEU A 89 24.46 11.45 -7.12
CA LEU A 89 25.87 11.21 -7.50
C LEU A 89 26.83 11.39 -6.32
N GLY A 90 26.54 12.30 -5.39
CA GLY A 90 27.37 12.54 -4.20
C GLY A 90 27.09 11.63 -3.01
N GLN A 91 26.12 10.70 -3.10
CA GLN A 91 25.72 9.83 -1.98
C GLN A 91 26.44 8.48 -1.91
N PHE A 92 27.22 8.11 -2.93
CA PHE A 92 27.97 6.86 -3.03
C PHE A 92 29.43 7.14 -3.42
#